data_AF-H1LIC9-F1
#
_entry.id   AF-H1LIC9-F1
#
_cell.length_a   1.000
_cell.length_b   1.000
_cell.length_c   1.000
_cell.angle_alpha   90.00
_cell.angle_beta   90.00
_cell.angle_gamma   90.00
#
_symmetry.space_group_name_H-M   'P 1'
#
loop_
_entity.id
_entity.type
_entity.pdbx_description
1 polymer ?
#
loop_
_entity_poly.entity_id
_entity_poly.type
_entity_poly.pdbx_seq_one_letter_code
_entity_poly.pdbx_strand_id
1 'polypeptide(L)' 'MKPSGRQLTELTSLIEQTKLRPVIDRTFSLAEIQAAFKYSQSHRAKGKIIIKIDDSVA' A
#
# COMPACT_ATOMS: atom_id res chain seq x y z
N MET A 1 -6.40 17.74 3.87
CA MET A 1 -6.73 16.80 2.78
C MET A 1 -8.11 16.23 3.04
N LYS A 2 -9.07 16.38 2.13
CA LYS A 2 -10.43 15.82 2.28
C LYS A 2 -10.58 14.64 1.32
N PRO A 3 -10.88 13.43 1.80
CA PRO A 3 -11.13 12.30 0.91
C PRO A 3 -12.43 12.55 0.13
N SER A 4 -12.38 12.40 -1.20
CA SER A 4 -13.55 12.46 -2.08
C SER A 4 -13.84 11.07 -2.61
N GLY A 5 -15.04 10.54 -2.32
CA GLY A 5 -15.46 9.23 -2.83
C GLY A 5 -15.36 9.13 -4.35
N ARG A 6 -15.74 10.20 -5.07
CA ARG A 6 -15.64 10.27 -6.53
C ARG A 6 -14.20 10.09 -7.04
N GLN A 7 -13.24 10.74 -6.39
CA GLN A 7 -11.82 10.61 -6.77
C GLN A 7 -11.29 9.21 -6.48
N LEU A 8 -11.73 8.58 -5.39
CA LEU A 8 -11.36 7.20 -5.07
C LEU A 8 -11.92 6.23 -6.11
N THR A 9 -13.17 6.40 -6.55
CA THR A 9 -13.77 5.60 -7.62
C THR A 9 -12.99 5.71 -8.94
N GLU A 10 -12.58 6.93 -9.30
CA GLU A 10 -11.76 7.15 -10.50
C GLU A 10 -10.39 6.45 -10.39
N LEU A 11 -9.71 6.57 -9.24
CA LEU A 11 -8.46 5.88 -8.98
C LEU A 11 -8.60 4.35 -9.09
N THR A 12 -9.68 3.78 -8.53
CA THR A 12 -9.97 2.33 -8.66
C THR A 12 -10.09 1.92 -10.13
N SER A 13 -10.88 2.65 -10.93
CA SER A 13 -11.05 2.36 -12.36
C SER A 13 -9.73 2.40 -13.14
N LEU A 14 -8.86 3.36 -12.83
CA LEU A 14 -7.53 3.46 -13.44
C LEU A 14 -6.60 2.29 -13.06
N ILE A 15 -6.70 1.80 -11.81
CA ILE A 15 -5.94 0.64 -11.34
C ILE A 15 -6.42 -0.64 -12.02
N GLU A 16 -7.74 -0.86 -12.09
CA GLU A 16 -8.35 -2.04 -12.74
C GLU A 16 -8.02 -2.09 -14.24
N GLN A 17 -8.03 -0.94 -14.91
CA GLN A 17 -7.62 -0.83 -16.32
C GLN A 17 -6.10 -0.94 -16.52
N THR A 18 -5.32 -1.20 -15.47
CA THR A 18 -3.84 -1.31 -15.52
C THR A 18 -3.14 -0.01 -15.97
N LYS A 19 -3.86 1.11 -16.06
CA LYS A 19 -3.34 2.43 -16.44
C LYS A 19 -2.57 3.10 -15.31
N LEU A 20 -2.87 2.74 -14.06
CA LEU A 20 -2.18 3.22 -12.88
C LEU A 20 -1.69 2.03 -12.04
N ARG A 21 -0.38 1.94 -11.83
CA ARG A 21 0.23 0.89 -11.01
C ARG A 21 0.79 1.50 -9.72
N PRO A 22 0.31 1.10 -8.53
CA PRO A 22 0.91 1.55 -7.28
C PRO A 22 2.34 1.02 -7.18
N VAL A 23 3.27 1.89 -6.80
CA VAL A 23 4.65 1.48 -6.50
C VAL A 23 4.67 0.90 -5.09
N ILE A 24 4.95 -0.40 -5.00
CA ILE A 24 5.11 -1.12 -3.75
C ILE A 24 6.60 -1.23 -3.48
N ASP A 25 7.02 -0.75 -2.32
CA ASP A 25 8.42 -0.81 -1.90
C ASP A 25 8.72 -2.15 -1.23
N ARG A 26 7.93 -2.47 -0.20
CA ARG A 26 8.12 -3.65 0.63
C ARG A 26 6.81 -4.16 1.18
N THR A 27 6.77 -5.47 1.36
CA THR A 27 5.66 -6.18 2.01
C THR A 27 6.18 -6.78 3.30
N PHE A 28 5.45 -6.56 4.40
CA PHE A 28 5.71 -7.15 5.71
C PHE A 28 4.52 -8.00 6.12
N SER A 29 4.77 -9.06 6.89
CA SER A 29 3.68 -9.76 7.57
C SER A 29 3.11 -8.91 8.71
N LEU A 30 1.89 -9.24 9.16
CA LEU A 30 1.29 -8.59 10.32
C LEU A 30 2.15 -8.76 11.59
N ALA A 31 2.84 -9.90 11.73
CA ALA A 31 3.77 -10.15 12.83
C ALA A 31 4.94 -9.13 12.85
N GLU A 32 5.33 -8.62 11.69
CA GLU A 32 6.42 -7.67 11.51
C GLU A 32 5.98 -6.19 11.57
N ILE A 33 4.77 -5.90 12.05
CA ILE A 33 4.19 -4.55 12.02
C ILE A 33 5.12 -3.48 12.64
N GLN A 34 5.83 -3.81 13.72
CA GLN A 34 6.79 -2.88 14.34
C GLN A 34 7.97 -2.56 13.42
N ALA A 35 8.48 -3.55 12.69
CA ALA A 35 9.57 -3.36 11.73
C ALA A 35 9.10 -2.52 10.54
N ALA A 36 7.88 -2.78 10.05
CA ALA A 36 7.25 -2.01 8.98
C ALA A 36 7.09 -0.52 9.36
N PHE A 37 6.65 -0.23 10.58
CA PHE A 37 6.53 1.14 11.09
C PHE A 37 7.89 1.84 11.19
N LYS A 38 8.91 1.18 11.75
CA LYS A 38 10.28 1.73 11.81
C LYS A 38 10.81 2.03 10.40
N TYR A 39 10.56 1.13 9.45
CA TYR A 39 10.96 1.32 8.06
C TYR A 39 10.24 2.53 7.41
N SER A 40 8.93 2.66 7.63
CA SER A 40 8.15 3.82 7.16
C SER A 40 8.69 5.15 7.66
N GLN A 41 9.05 5.22 8.95
CA GLN A 41 9.60 6.44 9.55
C GLN A 41 11.04 6.75 9.13
N SER A 42 11.77 5.77 8.60
CA SER A 42 13.18 5.95 8.22
C SER A 42 13.40 6.87 7.02
N HIS A 43 12.34 7.38 6.38
CA HIS A 43 12.37 8.15 5.12
C HIS A 43 13.03 7.40 3.94
N ARG A 44 13.38 6.12 4.10
CA ARG A 44 13.91 5.26 3.04
C ARG A 44 12.82 4.63 2.19
N ALA A 45 11.57 4.69 2.65
CA ALA A 45 10.45 4.06 1.99
C ALA A 45 10.10 4.77 0.67
N LYS A 46 10.21 4.04 -0.45
CA LYS A 46 9.90 4.53 -1.80
C LYS A 46 8.56 4.00 -2.29
N GLY A 47 7.49 4.68 -1.91
CA GLY A 47 6.12 4.32 -2.32
C GLY A 47 5.33 3.71 -1.17
N LYS A 48 4.55 2.66 -1.45
CA LYS A 48 3.66 2.04 -0.47
C LYS A 48 4.32 0.85 0.23
N ILE A 49 4.13 0.76 1.53
CA ILE A 49 4.45 -0.41 2.35
C ILE A 49 3.15 -1.20 2.54
N ILE A 50 3.18 -2.50 2.25
CA ILE A 50 2.01 -3.38 2.39
C ILE A 50 2.18 -4.24 3.64
N ILE A 51 1.11 -4.35 4.42
CA ILE A 51 1.02 -5.30 5.54
C ILE A 51 0.11 -6.44 5.11
N LYS A 52 0.66 -7.65 5.04
CA LYS A 52 -0.09 -8.88 4.77
C LYS A 52 -0.70 -9.38 6.08
N ILE A 53 -2.03 -9.34 6.16
CA ILE A 53 -2.80 -9.71 7.37
C ILE A 53 -2.97 -11.23 7.48
N ASP A 54 -2.88 -11.95 6.37
CA ASP A 54 -3.04 -13.39 6.32
C ASP A 54 -2.09 -14.02 5.29
N ASP A 55 -1.29 -15.01 5.69
CA ASP A 55 -0.41 -15.79 4.81
C ASP A 55 -1.16 -16.87 4.01
N SER A 56 -2.46 -17.07 4.28
CA SER A 56 -3.29 -18.10 3.64
C SER A 56 -3.71 -17.80 2.20
N VAL A 57 -3.53 -16.57 1.71
CA VAL A 57 -3.80 -16.23 0.31
C VAL A 57 -2.47 -16.04 -0.41
N ALA A 58 -2.05 -17.12 -1.04
CA ALA A 58 -1.02 -17.20 -2.08
C ALA A 58 -1.67 -17.02 -3.46
#